data_AF-A0A832X9F8-F1
#
_entry.id   AF-A0A832X9F8-F1
#
_cell.length_a   1.000
_cell.length_b   1.000
_cell.length_c   1.000
_cell.angle_alpha   90.00
_cell.angle_beta   90.00
_cell.angle_gamma   90.00
#
_symmetry.space_group_name_H-M   'P 1'
#
loop_
_entity.id
_entity.type
_entity.pdbx_description
1 polymer ?
#
loop_
_entity_poly.entity_id
_entity_poly.type
_entity_poly.pdbx_seq_one_letter_code
_entity_poly.pdbx_strand_id
1 'polypeptide(L)'
;MCKICLGFEVHQPYRLNRHFAPEKKLKKKDLFDQYFDTLNREVLLRVADKCYNPATRIILEKLDEGFSCSFSISGILIEQMEKWSPDTLALFSQVAQHRNCEIIGQTYYHSIASCFADKSEFCEQVRLHSDLMYDRFRVRPTIFENTEFTFNSQIAETIKEMDFAGIYTEGVDRILGGRSPNHIYACRGIPV
;
A
#
# COMPACT_ATOMS: atom_id res chain seq x y z
N MET A 1 4.69 7.37 -29.35
CA MET A 1 3.48 7.43 -28.53
C MET A 1 3.94 7.46 -27.07
N CYS A 2 3.60 8.49 -26.30
CA CYS A 2 3.95 8.56 -24.88
C CYS A 2 3.14 7.50 -24.12
N LYS A 3 3.79 6.67 -23.30
CA LYS A 3 3.11 5.73 -22.42
C LYS A 3 3.03 6.37 -21.03
N ILE A 4 1.82 6.50 -20.51
CA ILE A 4 1.56 6.99 -19.15
C ILE A 4 1.17 5.78 -18.30
N CYS A 5 1.77 5.64 -17.13
CA CYS A 5 1.38 4.66 -16.12
C CYS A 5 0.84 5.42 -14.91
N LEU A 6 -0.39 5.14 -14.49
CA LEU A 6 -0.97 5.70 -13.27
C LEU A 6 -0.84 4.67 -12.15
N GLY A 7 -0.24 5.06 -11.03
CA GLY A 7 -0.22 4.31 -9.79
C GLY A 7 -1.14 4.96 -8.75
N PHE A 8 -2.00 4.16 -8.14
CA PHE A 8 -2.93 4.59 -7.10
C PHE A 8 -2.54 4.00 -5.76
N GLU A 9 -2.06 4.85 -4.86
CA GLU A 9 -1.79 4.48 -3.48
C GLU A 9 -3.05 4.68 -2.62
N VAL A 10 -3.49 3.62 -1.95
CA VAL A 10 -4.71 3.58 -1.16
C VAL A 10 -4.37 3.15 0.27
N HIS A 11 -4.40 4.12 1.18
CA HIS A 11 -4.08 3.93 2.57
C HIS A 11 -5.11 4.63 3.47
N GLN A 12 -5.40 4.02 4.63
CA GLN A 12 -6.22 4.63 5.67
C GLN A 12 -5.78 4.11 7.04
N PRO A 13 -5.21 4.93 7.94
CA PRO A 13 -4.69 4.43 9.22
C PRO A 13 -5.80 4.18 10.24
N TYR A 14 -5.51 3.31 11.22
CA TYR A 14 -6.27 3.30 12.48
C TYR A 14 -5.89 4.52 13.32
N ARG A 15 -6.87 5.37 13.61
CA ARG A 15 -6.75 6.53 14.49
C ARG A 15 -6.68 6.09 15.94
N LEU A 16 -5.74 6.68 16.67
CA LEU A 16 -5.63 6.48 18.11
C LEU A 16 -6.88 7.02 18.82
N ASN A 17 -7.26 6.33 19.90
CA ASN A 17 -8.38 6.71 20.74
C ASN A 17 -8.11 8.08 21.38
N ARG A 18 -8.95 9.06 21.04
CA ARG A 18 -8.86 10.44 21.54
C ARG A 18 -9.13 10.55 23.04
N HIS A 19 -9.72 9.52 23.62
CA HIS A 19 -10.04 9.40 25.03
C HIS A 19 -9.18 8.33 25.72
N PHE A 20 -8.01 8.02 25.16
CA PHE A 20 -7.11 7.02 25.73
C PHE A 20 -6.76 7.35 27.18
N ALA A 21 -7.01 6.39 28.07
CA ALA A 21 -6.57 6.40 29.45
C ALA A 21 -5.83 5.08 29.74
N PRO A 22 -4.61 5.13 30.33
CA PRO A 22 -3.88 3.93 30.68
C PRO A 22 -4.54 3.24 31.89
N GLU A 23 -5.31 2.19 31.64
CA GLU A 23 -5.92 1.37 32.69
C GLU A 23 -5.02 0.19 33.09
N LYS A 24 -4.88 -0.05 34.39
CA LYS A 24 -3.98 -1.07 34.95
C LYS A 24 -4.47 -2.53 34.79
N LYS A 25 -5.72 -2.75 34.40
CA LYS A 25 -6.34 -4.10 34.34
C LYS A 25 -7.32 -4.25 33.19
N LEU A 26 -6.83 -4.38 31.96
CA LEU A 26 -7.66 -4.74 30.81
C LEU A 26 -7.44 -6.18 30.38
N LYS A 27 -8.51 -6.84 29.94
CA LYS A 27 -8.42 -8.15 29.29
C LYS A 27 -7.89 -7.92 27.87
N LYS A 28 -7.08 -8.86 27.34
CA LYS A 28 -6.48 -8.75 25.99
C LYS A 28 -7.48 -8.35 24.89
N LYS A 29 -8.72 -8.84 24.98
CA LYS A 29 -9.79 -8.57 24.01
C LYS A 29 -10.24 -7.10 23.95
N ASP A 30 -9.95 -6.31 24.98
CA ASP A 30 -10.37 -4.91 25.08
C ASP A 30 -9.23 -3.94 24.68
N LEU A 31 -8.04 -4.44 24.33
CA LEU A 31 -6.87 -3.61 24.02
C LEU A 31 -7.04 -2.82 22.71
N PHE A 32 -7.58 -3.45 21.67
CA PHE A 32 -7.75 -2.76 20.38
C PHE A 32 -8.67 -1.54 20.51
N ASP A 33 -9.83 -1.73 21.14
CA ASP A 33 -10.81 -0.66 21.36
C ASP A 33 -10.32 0.39 22.39
N GLN A 34 -9.35 0.04 23.24
CA GLN A 34 -8.67 1.00 24.10
C GLN A 34 -7.73 1.91 23.30
N TYR A 35 -6.90 1.34 22.41
CA TYR A 35 -5.90 2.09 21.66
C TYR A 35 -6.46 2.83 20.45
N PHE A 36 -7.52 2.31 19.82
CA PHE A 36 -8.04 2.84 18.57
C PHE A 36 -9.47 3.35 18.67
N ASP A 37 -9.73 4.45 17.96
CA ASP A 37 -11.00 5.15 18.01
C ASP A 37 -12.10 4.42 17.21
N THR A 38 -13.32 4.40 17.75
CA THR A 38 -14.52 3.92 17.03
C THR A 38 -14.81 4.74 15.76
N LEU A 39 -14.34 5.99 15.68
CA LEU A 39 -14.43 6.88 14.53
C LEU A 39 -13.82 6.26 13.26
N ASN A 40 -12.88 5.31 13.39
CA ASN A 40 -12.26 4.64 12.24
C ASN A 40 -13.30 4.01 11.30
N ARG A 41 -14.37 3.41 11.84
CA ARG A 41 -15.45 2.84 11.03
C ARG A 41 -16.18 3.91 10.23
N GLU A 42 -16.58 4.99 10.89
CA GLU A 42 -17.34 6.07 10.23
C GLU A 42 -16.49 6.73 9.13
N VAL A 43 -15.21 6.98 9.40
CA VAL A 43 -14.32 7.58 8.40
C VAL A 43 -14.08 6.63 7.24
N LEU A 44 -13.80 5.34 7.48
CA LEU A 44 -13.65 4.37 6.39
C LEU A 44 -14.90 4.36 5.50
N LEU A 45 -16.09 4.21 6.08
CA LEU A 45 -17.35 4.14 5.32
C LEU A 45 -17.58 5.41 4.51
N ARG A 46 -17.29 6.58 5.09
CA ARG A 46 -17.41 7.87 4.40
C ARG A 46 -16.43 7.98 3.22
N VAL A 47 -15.18 7.57 3.41
CA VAL A 47 -14.16 7.60 2.34
C VAL A 47 -14.47 6.57 1.27
N ALA A 48 -14.94 5.39 1.66
CA ALA A 48 -15.36 4.35 0.72
C ALA A 48 -16.50 4.83 -0.17
N ASP A 49 -17.54 5.43 0.41
CA ASP A 49 -18.69 5.98 -0.32
C ASP A 49 -18.29 7.13 -1.27
N LYS A 50 -17.49 8.08 -0.77
CA LYS A 50 -17.17 9.31 -1.52
C LYS A 50 -15.99 9.19 -2.48
N CYS A 51 -15.09 8.24 -2.27
CA CYS A 51 -13.82 8.16 -3.00
C CYS A 51 -13.58 6.76 -3.57
N TYR A 52 -13.40 5.74 -2.73
CA TYR A 52 -12.97 4.42 -3.22
C TYR A 52 -13.98 3.80 -4.18
N ASN A 53 -15.26 3.72 -3.79
CA ASN A 53 -16.28 3.09 -4.61
C ASN A 53 -16.49 3.79 -5.96
N PRO A 54 -16.68 5.13 -6.05
CA PRO A 54 -16.87 5.79 -7.34
C PRO A 54 -15.61 5.73 -8.21
N ALA A 55 -14.42 5.98 -7.65
CA ALA A 55 -13.18 5.97 -8.42
C ALA A 55 -12.86 4.57 -8.98
N THR A 56 -12.95 3.54 -8.13
CA THR A 56 -12.61 2.17 -8.53
C THR A 56 -13.59 1.60 -9.56
N ARG A 57 -14.88 1.98 -9.52
CA ARG A 57 -15.85 1.62 -10.58
C ARG A 57 -15.47 2.21 -11.94
N ILE A 58 -15.14 3.50 -11.98
CA ILE A 58 -14.67 4.16 -13.20
C ILE A 58 -13.40 3.48 -13.72
N ILE A 59 -12.48 3.15 -12.82
CA ILE A 59 -11.24 2.47 -13.20
C ILE A 59 -11.53 1.09 -13.79
N LEU A 60 -12.40 0.28 -13.19
CA LEU A 60 -12.80 -1.02 -13.74
C LEU A 60 -13.36 -0.89 -15.16
N GLU A 61 -14.28 0.05 -15.39
CA GLU A 61 -14.82 0.32 -16.73
C GLU A 61 -13.70 0.67 -17.73
N LYS A 62 -12.72 1.47 -17.32
CA LYS A 62 -11.57 1.82 -18.18
C LYS A 62 -10.61 0.67 -18.39
N LEU A 63 -10.39 -0.16 -17.37
CA LEU A 63 -9.57 -1.35 -17.48
C LEU A 63 -10.14 -2.31 -18.55
N ASP A 64 -11.46 -2.47 -18.64
CA ASP A 64 -12.15 -3.24 -19.67
C ASP A 64 -11.96 -2.63 -21.08
N GLU A 65 -11.92 -1.29 -21.18
CA GLU A 65 -11.62 -0.54 -22.43
C GLU A 65 -10.14 -0.59 -22.85
N GLY A 66 -9.26 -1.21 -22.05
CA GLY A 66 -7.84 -1.36 -22.35
C GLY A 66 -6.92 -0.35 -21.66
N PHE A 67 -7.43 0.48 -20.74
CA PHE A 67 -6.60 1.26 -19.83
C PHE A 67 -5.77 0.32 -18.95
N SER A 68 -4.58 0.75 -18.52
CA SER A 68 -3.74 -0.01 -17.59
C SER A 68 -3.23 0.89 -16.48
N CYS A 69 -3.20 0.36 -15.26
CA CYS A 69 -2.73 1.08 -14.07
C CYS A 69 -2.13 0.12 -13.04
N SER A 70 -1.64 0.68 -11.95
CA SER A 70 -1.23 -0.06 -10.78
C SER A 70 -1.92 0.44 -9.52
N PHE A 71 -2.11 -0.46 -8.56
CA PHE A 71 -2.67 -0.16 -7.25
C PHE A 71 -1.74 -0.64 -6.15
N SER A 72 -1.61 0.18 -5.11
CA SER A 72 -0.93 -0.17 -3.88
C SER A 72 -1.92 0.02 -2.74
N ILE A 73 -2.27 -1.07 -2.05
CA ILE A 73 -3.30 -1.06 -1.00
C ILE A 73 -2.66 -1.53 0.30
N SER A 74 -2.66 -0.70 1.35
CA SER A 74 -2.02 -1.06 2.61
C SER A 74 -2.74 -2.22 3.30
N GLY A 75 -1.98 -3.04 4.04
CA GLY A 75 -2.55 -4.21 4.71
C GLY A 75 -3.60 -3.83 5.76
N ILE A 76 -3.31 -2.79 6.54
CA ILE A 76 -4.26 -2.24 7.51
C ILE A 76 -5.53 -1.65 6.89
N LEU A 77 -5.52 -1.21 5.64
CA LEU A 77 -6.74 -0.77 4.96
C LEU A 77 -7.59 -1.98 4.57
N ILE A 78 -6.96 -3.05 4.09
CA ILE A 78 -7.66 -4.30 3.79
C ILE A 78 -8.35 -4.86 5.03
N GLU A 79 -7.67 -4.93 6.18
CA GLU A 79 -8.28 -5.36 7.46
C GLU A 79 -9.51 -4.52 7.83
N GLN A 80 -9.42 -3.20 7.64
CA GLN A 80 -10.54 -2.30 7.90
C GLN A 80 -11.72 -2.54 6.96
N MET A 81 -11.46 -2.77 5.67
CA MET A 81 -12.51 -3.09 4.70
C MET A 81 -13.13 -4.46 4.97
N GLU A 82 -12.36 -5.48 5.37
CA GLU A 82 -12.92 -6.76 5.81
C GLU A 82 -13.89 -6.60 6.96
N LYS A 83 -13.55 -5.76 7.94
CA LYS A 83 -14.35 -5.55 9.14
C LYS A 83 -15.61 -4.72 8.86
N TRP A 84 -15.52 -3.72 7.99
CA TRP A 84 -16.53 -2.66 7.92
C TRP A 84 -17.08 -2.36 6.52
N SER A 85 -16.38 -2.70 5.44
CA SER A 85 -16.83 -2.48 4.06
C SER A 85 -16.44 -3.63 3.10
N PRO A 86 -16.98 -4.86 3.29
CA PRO A 86 -16.64 -6.01 2.44
C PRO A 86 -16.95 -5.77 0.95
N ASP A 87 -17.98 -4.97 0.63
CA ASP A 87 -18.33 -4.63 -0.75
C ASP A 87 -17.25 -3.79 -1.43
N THR A 88 -16.62 -2.87 -0.69
CA THR A 88 -15.47 -2.09 -1.19
C THR A 88 -14.26 -2.99 -1.40
N LEU A 89 -14.00 -3.93 -0.50
CA LEU A 89 -12.93 -4.91 -0.66
C LEU A 89 -13.17 -5.79 -1.89
N ALA A 90 -14.40 -6.24 -2.13
CA ALA A 90 -14.77 -7.02 -3.31
C ALA A 90 -14.54 -6.24 -4.62
N LEU A 91 -14.73 -4.91 -4.59
CA LEU A 91 -14.42 -4.04 -5.72
C LEU A 91 -12.91 -3.95 -5.98
N PHE A 92 -12.09 -3.79 -4.94
CA PHE A 92 -10.63 -3.83 -5.07
C PHE A 92 -10.13 -5.22 -5.52
N SER A 93 -10.76 -6.30 -5.08
CA SER A 93 -10.44 -7.65 -5.56
C SER A 93 -10.66 -7.82 -7.06
N GLN A 94 -11.70 -7.20 -7.62
CA GLN A 94 -11.93 -7.20 -9.07
C GLN A 94 -10.81 -6.46 -9.81
N VAL A 95 -10.38 -5.29 -9.30
CA VAL A 95 -9.26 -4.54 -9.87
C VAL A 95 -7.98 -5.36 -9.78
N ALA A 96 -7.67 -5.93 -8.62
CA ALA A 96 -6.45 -6.70 -8.39
C ALA A 96 -6.31 -7.93 -9.30
N GLN A 97 -7.43 -8.54 -9.68
CA GLN A 97 -7.45 -9.70 -10.58
C GLN A 97 -7.58 -9.32 -12.06
N HIS A 98 -7.79 -8.04 -12.37
CA HIS A 98 -7.94 -7.59 -13.73
C HIS A 98 -6.60 -7.61 -14.46
N ARG A 99 -6.54 -8.21 -15.66
CA ARG A 99 -5.30 -8.40 -16.45
C ARG A 99 -4.52 -7.12 -16.79
N ASN A 100 -5.19 -5.98 -16.77
CA ASN A 100 -4.61 -4.67 -17.05
C ASN A 100 -4.26 -3.86 -15.77
N CYS A 101 -4.35 -4.48 -14.59
CA CYS A 101 -3.96 -3.86 -13.34
C CYS A 101 -2.83 -4.66 -12.69
N GLU A 102 -1.81 -3.97 -12.20
CA GLU A 102 -0.76 -4.55 -11.35
C GLU A 102 -0.99 -4.17 -9.88
N ILE A 103 -0.79 -5.11 -8.95
CA ILE A 103 -0.74 -4.80 -7.52
C ILE A 103 0.72 -4.60 -7.11
N ILE A 104 1.00 -3.42 -6.52
CA ILE A 104 2.29 -3.02 -5.99
C ILE A 104 2.38 -3.44 -4.52
N GLY A 105 3.55 -3.96 -4.15
CA GLY A 105 3.88 -4.33 -2.77
C GLY A 105 4.27 -3.10 -1.97
N GLN A 106 3.91 -3.07 -0.70
CA GLN A 106 4.31 -2.03 0.24
C GLN A 106 4.51 -2.64 1.63
N THR A 107 4.78 -1.82 2.65
CA THR A 107 4.77 -2.30 4.03
C THR A 107 3.34 -2.55 4.52
N TYR A 108 3.11 -3.62 5.29
CA TYR A 108 1.77 -3.97 5.79
C TYR A 108 1.06 -2.83 6.53
N TYR A 109 1.79 -2.16 7.42
CA TYR A 109 1.27 -1.09 8.26
C TYR A 109 1.43 0.30 7.63
N HIS A 110 1.93 0.38 6.38
CA HIS A 110 2.32 1.64 5.74
C HIS A 110 3.29 2.44 6.64
N SER A 111 4.31 1.75 7.13
CA SER A 111 5.25 2.27 8.12
C SER A 111 6.58 2.68 7.49
N ILE A 112 7.29 3.55 8.21
CA ILE A 112 8.67 3.94 7.88
C ILE A 112 9.73 2.95 8.42
N ALA A 113 9.38 1.67 8.60
CA ALA A 113 10.30 0.64 9.11
C ALA A 113 11.61 0.56 8.30
N SER A 114 11.55 0.90 7.01
CA SER A 114 12.69 1.02 6.11
C SER A 114 13.77 2.01 6.57
N CYS A 115 13.45 2.96 7.45
CA CYS A 115 14.36 4.01 7.90
C CYS A 115 15.30 3.56 9.04
N PHE A 116 15.02 2.42 9.68
CA PHE A 116 15.86 1.90 10.76
C PHE A 116 17.06 1.10 10.22
N ALA A 117 18.16 1.06 10.96
CA ALA A 117 19.36 0.32 10.55
C ALA A 117 19.11 -1.19 10.48
N ASP A 118 18.37 -1.73 11.45
CA ASP A 118 17.88 -3.09 11.43
C ASP A 118 16.68 -3.20 10.47
N LYS A 119 16.81 -4.04 9.45
CA LYS A 119 15.77 -4.27 8.42
C LYS A 119 14.83 -5.41 8.75
N SER A 120 14.97 -6.08 9.88
CA SER A 120 14.16 -7.26 10.23
C SER A 120 12.66 -6.97 10.22
N GLU A 121 12.24 -5.91 10.91
CA GLU A 121 10.84 -5.44 10.94
C GLU A 121 10.36 -5.02 9.55
N PHE A 122 11.19 -4.32 8.78
CA PHE A 122 10.85 -3.90 7.42
C PHE A 122 10.58 -5.11 6.53
N CYS A 123 11.48 -6.09 6.51
CA CYS A 123 11.32 -7.32 5.73
C CYS A 123 10.11 -8.13 6.20
N GLU A 124 9.83 -8.18 7.51
CA GLU A 124 8.63 -8.83 8.03
C GLU A 124 7.36 -8.17 7.51
N GLN A 125 7.25 -6.85 7.59
CA GLN A 125 6.08 -6.12 7.08
C GLN A 125 5.87 -6.28 5.58
N VAL A 126 6.95 -6.32 4.79
CA VAL A 126 6.85 -6.53 3.33
C VAL A 126 6.39 -7.96 3.01
N ARG A 127 6.86 -8.97 3.76
CA ARG A 127 6.37 -10.36 3.63
C ARG A 127 4.91 -10.49 4.02
N LEU A 128 4.52 -9.93 5.18
CA LEU A 128 3.13 -9.91 5.64
C LEU A 128 2.20 -9.29 4.59
N HIS A 129 2.62 -8.18 3.98
CA HIS A 129 1.84 -7.52 2.92
C HIS A 129 1.71 -8.42 1.68
N SER A 130 2.83 -9.01 1.23
CA SER A 130 2.86 -9.89 0.06
C SER A 130 2.00 -11.15 0.26
N ASP A 131 1.98 -11.71 1.46
CA ASP A 131 1.12 -12.84 1.82
C ASP A 131 -0.35 -12.43 1.87
N LEU A 132 -0.68 -11.27 2.44
CA LEU A 132 -2.04 -10.75 2.43
C LEU A 132 -2.57 -10.52 1.00
N MET A 133 -1.76 -9.96 0.10
CA MET A 133 -2.16 -9.80 -1.31
C MET A 133 -2.48 -11.15 -1.96
N TYR A 134 -1.68 -12.18 -1.66
CA TYR A 134 -1.93 -13.52 -2.18
C TYR A 134 -3.18 -14.14 -1.58
N ASP A 135 -3.40 -13.98 -0.28
CA ASP A 135 -4.54 -14.58 0.41
C ASP A 135 -5.87 -13.93 0.02
N ARG A 136 -5.88 -12.61 -0.20
CA ARG A 136 -7.10 -11.87 -0.55
C ARG A 136 -7.35 -11.78 -2.03
N PHE A 137 -6.32 -11.60 -2.83
CA PHE A 137 -6.47 -11.30 -4.26
C PHE A 137 -5.86 -12.37 -5.17
N ARG A 138 -5.10 -13.34 -4.63
CA ARG A 138 -4.38 -14.38 -5.39
C ARG A 138 -3.29 -13.81 -6.30
N VAL A 139 -2.73 -12.66 -5.91
CA VAL A 139 -1.61 -12.01 -6.61
C VAL A 139 -0.45 -11.82 -5.66
N ARG A 140 0.78 -12.08 -6.12
CA ARG A 140 2.00 -11.73 -5.40
C ARG A 140 2.63 -10.51 -6.08
N PRO A 141 2.81 -9.39 -5.38
CA PRO A 141 3.41 -8.20 -5.97
C PRO A 141 4.84 -8.46 -6.44
N THR A 142 5.21 -7.87 -7.57
CA THR A 142 6.56 -7.94 -8.15
C THR A 142 7.28 -6.60 -8.16
N ILE A 143 6.52 -5.51 -8.10
CA ILE A 143 7.01 -4.14 -7.96
C ILE A 143 6.73 -3.68 -6.54
N PHE A 144 7.67 -2.95 -5.96
CA PHE A 144 7.57 -2.40 -4.61
C PHE A 144 7.45 -0.88 -4.64
N GLU A 145 6.65 -0.31 -3.75
CA GLU A 145 6.78 1.09 -3.37
C GLU A 145 7.01 1.18 -1.86
N ASN A 146 7.94 2.03 -1.45
CA ASN A 146 8.14 2.28 -0.04
C ASN A 146 7.23 3.41 0.44
N THR A 147 6.93 3.41 1.74
CA THR A 147 6.10 4.45 2.37
C THR A 147 6.63 5.86 2.06
N GLU A 148 5.74 6.71 1.56
CA GLU A 148 6.01 8.09 1.11
C GLU A 148 7.11 8.19 0.03
N PHE A 149 7.30 7.11 -0.75
CA PHE A 149 8.39 6.96 -1.72
C PHE A 149 9.80 7.18 -1.14
N THR A 150 9.96 6.96 0.17
CA THR A 150 11.25 7.15 0.85
C THR A 150 12.27 6.16 0.32
N PHE A 151 13.44 6.65 -0.12
CA PHE A 151 14.40 5.82 -0.83
C PHE A 151 15.86 6.06 -0.38
N ASN A 152 16.63 4.97 -0.29
CA ASN A 152 18.09 5.00 -0.20
C ASN A 152 18.68 3.67 -0.70
N SER A 153 20.00 3.60 -0.85
CA SER A 153 20.65 2.41 -1.41
C SER A 153 20.50 1.15 -0.55
N GLN A 154 20.29 1.25 0.77
CA GLN A 154 20.03 0.09 1.62
C GLN A 154 18.62 -0.46 1.41
N ILE A 155 17.63 0.42 1.19
CA ILE A 155 16.26 0.02 0.84
C ILE A 155 16.27 -0.73 -0.50
N ALA A 156 16.98 -0.19 -1.50
CA ALA A 156 17.13 -0.83 -2.80
C ALA A 156 17.76 -2.24 -2.69
N GLU A 157 18.83 -2.38 -1.92
CA GLU A 157 19.48 -3.67 -1.67
C GLU A 157 18.55 -4.66 -0.96
N THR A 158 17.88 -4.22 0.12
CA THR A 158 16.96 -5.06 0.89
C THR A 158 15.82 -5.57 0.01
N ILE A 159 15.18 -4.70 -0.78
CA ILE A 159 14.02 -5.08 -1.60
C ILE A 159 14.42 -5.99 -2.76
N LYS A 160 15.61 -5.80 -3.31
CA LYS A 160 16.19 -6.73 -4.28
C LYS A 160 16.45 -8.12 -3.68
N GLU A 161 16.98 -8.20 -2.46
CA GLU A 161 17.18 -9.46 -1.72
C GLU A 161 15.87 -10.16 -1.36
N MET A 162 14.76 -9.42 -1.38
CA MET A 162 13.40 -9.94 -1.23
C MET A 162 12.74 -10.34 -2.56
N ASP A 163 13.53 -10.45 -3.64
CA ASP A 163 13.12 -10.91 -4.98
C ASP A 163 12.10 -9.99 -5.71
N PHE A 164 12.00 -8.72 -5.33
CA PHE A 164 11.24 -7.73 -6.11
C PHE A 164 11.99 -7.35 -7.39
N ALA A 165 11.22 -7.12 -8.45
CA ALA A 165 11.74 -6.82 -9.79
C ALA A 165 12.04 -5.33 -10.00
N GLY A 166 11.51 -4.44 -9.16
CA GLY A 166 11.69 -3.00 -9.29
C GLY A 166 11.05 -2.22 -8.14
N ILE A 167 11.42 -0.94 -8.03
CA ILE A 167 10.92 -0.03 -6.98
C ILE A 167 10.33 1.23 -7.64
N TYR A 168 9.12 1.61 -7.24
CA TYR A 168 8.58 2.94 -7.48
C TYR A 168 9.11 3.92 -6.43
N THR A 169 9.62 5.07 -6.88
CA THR A 169 10.17 6.14 -6.02
C THR A 169 9.84 7.53 -6.57
N GLU A 170 10.10 8.56 -5.77
CA GLU A 170 9.89 9.95 -6.16
C GLU A 170 10.83 10.42 -7.28
N GLY A 171 10.27 11.17 -8.22
CA GLY A 171 10.98 11.81 -9.33
C GLY A 171 11.13 13.32 -9.18
N VAL A 172 11.24 13.84 -7.95
CA VAL A 172 11.32 15.30 -7.71
C VAL A 172 12.69 15.87 -8.12
N ASP A 173 12.69 17.11 -8.61
CA ASP A 173 13.89 17.78 -9.16
C ASP A 173 15.09 17.77 -8.20
N ARG A 174 14.84 17.94 -6.90
CA ARG A 174 15.89 17.96 -5.86
C ARG A 174 16.69 16.64 -5.82
N ILE A 175 16.06 15.52 -6.14
CA ILE A 175 16.67 14.18 -6.12
C ILE A 175 17.25 13.83 -7.49
N LEU A 176 16.55 14.22 -8.54
CA LEU A 176 16.98 13.92 -9.90
C LEU A 176 18.20 14.75 -10.32
N GLY A 177 18.33 16.00 -9.86
CA GLY A 177 19.50 16.83 -10.18
C GLY A 177 19.69 17.05 -11.68
N GLY A 178 18.59 17.29 -12.40
CA GLY A 178 18.56 17.46 -13.86
C GLY A 178 18.35 16.17 -14.66
N ARG A 179 18.25 15.02 -13.97
CA ARG A 179 17.80 13.76 -14.56
C ARG A 179 16.30 13.79 -14.87
N SER A 180 15.86 12.91 -15.77
CA SER A 180 14.44 12.83 -16.18
C SER A 180 13.68 11.86 -15.28
N PRO A 181 12.49 12.21 -14.75
CA PRO A 181 11.63 11.27 -14.01
C PRO A 181 11.02 10.19 -14.92
N ASN A 182 11.15 10.34 -16.24
CA ASN A 182 10.59 9.41 -17.24
C ASN A 182 11.62 8.38 -17.71
N HIS A 183 12.73 8.21 -16.97
CA HIS A 183 13.77 7.24 -17.26
C HIS A 183 13.89 6.24 -16.11
N ILE A 184 14.03 4.96 -16.45
CA ILE A 184 14.27 3.89 -15.47
C ILE A 184 15.74 3.95 -15.07
N TYR A 185 16.01 4.19 -13.79
CA TYR A 185 17.33 4.13 -13.20
C TYR A 185 17.57 2.77 -12.56
N ALA A 186 18.77 2.57 -12.03
CA ALA A 186 19.08 1.40 -11.21
C ALA A 186 19.87 1.82 -9.97
N CYS A 187 19.55 1.20 -8.84
CA CYS A 187 20.30 1.33 -7.60
C CYS A 187 20.57 -0.07 -7.07
N ARG A 188 21.84 -0.41 -6.74
CA ARG A 188 22.21 -1.76 -6.29
C ARG A 188 21.78 -2.90 -7.25
N GLY A 189 21.56 -2.56 -8.52
CA GLY A 189 21.13 -3.48 -9.57
C GLY A 189 19.64 -3.79 -9.61
N ILE A 190 18.80 -3.13 -8.80
CA ILE A 190 17.33 -3.17 -8.97
C ILE A 190 16.88 -1.92 -9.77
N PRO A 191 15.97 -2.07 -10.76
CA PRO A 191 15.32 -0.94 -11.44
C PRO A 191 14.56 -0.03 -10.47
N VAL A 192 14.65 1.28 -10.69
CA VAL A 192 14.00 2.34 -9.89
C VAL A 192 13.46 3.44 -10.80
#